data_AF-A0A9P6S1A3-F1
#
_entry.id   AF-A0A9P6S1A3-F1
#
_cell.length_a   1.000
_cell.length_b   1.000
_cell.length_c   1.000
_cell.angle_alpha   90.00
_cell.angle_beta   90.00
_cell.angle_gamma   90.00
#
_symmetry.space_group_name_H-M   'P 1'
#
loop_
_entity.id
_entity.type
_entity.pdbx_description
1 polymer ?
#
loop_
_entity_poly.entity_id
_entity_poly.type
_entity_poly.pdbx_seq_one_letter_code
_entity_poly.pdbx_strand_id
1 'polypeptide(L)'
;MSEQHQSGDELDDYKEQDRFLPIANVARIMKKALPDNAKIAKEAKETVQECVSEFISFITSEASDRCQLEKRKTINGEDILWAMQSLGFENYAEALKIYLSKYRETTKIERQAATTKDKEGEEETKNLDDGGIFHQQDVNAGYYHQQNGEYSNIH
;
A
#
# COMPACT_ATOMS: atom_id res chain seq x y z
N MET A 1 -34.74 -31.09 24.14
CA MET A 1 -33.41 -30.84 23.55
C MET A 1 -33.64 -30.31 22.15
N SER A 2 -33.46 -29.02 21.96
CA SER A 2 -33.47 -28.37 20.65
C SER A 2 -32.37 -27.33 20.69
N GLU A 3 -31.17 -27.78 20.36
CA GLU A 3 -29.98 -26.95 20.22
C GLU A 3 -30.10 -26.08 18.97
N GLN A 4 -29.66 -24.85 19.13
CA GLN A 4 -29.60 -23.79 18.14
C GLN A 4 -28.55 -24.12 17.08
N HIS A 5 -28.87 -23.91 15.80
CA HIS A 5 -27.94 -23.86 14.68
C HIS A 5 -28.43 -22.77 13.71
N GLN A 6 -28.11 -21.50 13.98
CA GLN A 6 -28.40 -20.41 13.03
C GLN A 6 -27.58 -19.14 13.30
N SER A 7 -26.25 -19.25 13.44
CA SER A 7 -25.39 -18.07 13.67
C SER A 7 -24.01 -18.10 12.99
N GLY A 8 -23.66 -19.17 12.27
CA GLY A 8 -22.37 -19.32 11.59
C GLY A 8 -22.29 -18.67 10.22
N ASP A 9 -23.34 -18.83 9.39
CA ASP A 9 -23.30 -18.44 7.97
C ASP A 9 -23.40 -16.93 7.73
N GLU A 10 -24.19 -16.19 8.52
CA GLU A 10 -24.33 -14.75 8.32
C GLU A 10 -23.04 -13.99 8.65
N LEU A 11 -22.32 -14.41 9.70
CA LEU A 11 -21.05 -13.78 10.09
C LEU A 11 -19.93 -14.04 9.06
N ASP A 12 -20.00 -15.15 8.33
CA ASP A 12 -19.03 -15.47 7.29
C ASP A 12 -19.31 -14.65 6.02
N ASP A 13 -20.58 -14.47 5.65
CA ASP A 13 -20.99 -13.61 4.52
C ASP A 13 -20.53 -12.16 4.69
N TYR A 14 -20.66 -11.58 5.90
CA TYR A 14 -20.14 -10.23 6.17
C TYR A 14 -18.61 -10.14 6.00
N LYS A 15 -17.86 -11.18 6.35
CA LYS A 15 -16.40 -11.23 6.16
C LYS A 15 -16.01 -11.47 4.70
N GLU A 16 -16.86 -12.12 3.92
CA GLU A 16 -16.66 -12.25 2.46
C GLU A 16 -16.83 -10.90 1.79
N GLN A 17 -17.85 -10.13 2.17
CA GLN A 17 -18.10 -8.80 1.60
C GLN A 17 -16.96 -7.80 1.86
N ASP A 18 -16.27 -7.88 3.01
CA ASP A 18 -15.09 -7.07 3.31
C ASP A 18 -13.93 -7.28 2.32
N ARG A 19 -13.87 -8.46 1.67
CA ARG A 19 -12.84 -8.79 0.68
C ARG A 19 -13.16 -8.25 -0.71
N PHE A 20 -14.41 -7.86 -0.96
CA PHE A 20 -14.86 -7.42 -2.27
C PHE A 20 -14.71 -5.92 -2.48
N LEU A 21 -14.35 -5.53 -3.71
CA LEU A 21 -14.40 -4.13 -4.11
C LEU A 21 -15.86 -3.65 -4.19
N PRO A 22 -16.16 -2.36 -3.91
CA PRO A 22 -17.52 -1.87 -4.01
C PRO A 22 -18.14 -2.12 -5.39
N ILE A 23 -19.30 -2.79 -5.43
CA ILE A 23 -19.97 -3.22 -6.67
C ILE A 23 -20.21 -2.05 -7.64
N ALA A 24 -20.43 -0.84 -7.11
CA ALA A 24 -20.61 0.37 -7.91
C ALA A 24 -19.35 0.77 -8.70
N ASN A 25 -18.16 0.55 -8.12
CA ASN A 25 -16.90 0.83 -8.78
C ASN A 25 -16.63 -0.19 -9.88
N VAL A 26 -16.88 -1.47 -9.61
CA VAL A 26 -16.79 -2.56 -10.60
C VAL A 26 -17.73 -2.29 -11.78
N ALA A 27 -19.02 -2.04 -11.50
CA ALA A 27 -20.03 -1.77 -12.52
C ALA A 27 -19.67 -0.56 -13.39
N ARG A 28 -19.13 0.52 -12.80
CA ARG A 28 -18.69 1.72 -13.54
C ARG A 28 -17.57 1.39 -14.52
N ILE A 29 -16.60 0.56 -14.12
CA ILE A 29 -15.48 0.16 -14.99
C ILE A 29 -15.97 -0.76 -16.11
N MET A 30 -16.77 -1.79 -15.77
CA MET A 30 -17.36 -2.68 -16.77
C MET A 30 -18.15 -1.89 -17.83
N LYS A 31 -18.91 -0.87 -17.41
CA LYS A 31 -19.71 -0.04 -18.31
C LYS A 31 -18.87 0.76 -19.31
N LYS A 32 -17.64 1.15 -18.96
CA LYS A 32 -16.72 1.87 -19.88
C LYS A 32 -16.25 1.00 -21.05
N ALA A 33 -16.28 -0.33 -20.89
CA ALA A 33 -15.93 -1.27 -21.96
C ALA A 33 -17.11 -1.60 -22.89
N LEU A 34 -18.29 -1.01 -22.65
CA LEU A 34 -19.52 -1.31 -23.37
C LEU A 34 -20.12 -0.05 -24.01
N PRO A 35 -20.99 -0.18 -25.03
CA PRO A 35 -21.76 0.94 -25.56
C PRO A 35 -22.63 1.63 -24.50
N ASP A 36 -22.91 2.92 -24.71
CA ASP A 36 -23.64 3.78 -23.76
C ASP A 36 -25.01 3.22 -23.34
N ASN A 37 -25.72 2.54 -24.25
CA ASN A 37 -27.04 1.97 -23.99
C ASN A 37 -27.03 0.53 -23.43
N ALA A 38 -25.88 -0.13 -23.35
CA ALA A 38 -25.78 -1.51 -22.88
C ALA A 38 -26.20 -1.65 -21.41
N LYS A 39 -26.89 -2.74 -21.05
CA LYS A 39 -27.21 -3.06 -19.65
C LYS A 39 -26.32 -4.19 -19.17
N ILE A 40 -25.91 -4.15 -17.92
CA ILE A 40 -25.13 -5.19 -17.27
C ILE A 40 -26.04 -5.86 -16.24
N ALA A 41 -26.20 -7.17 -16.36
CA ALA A 41 -26.96 -7.99 -15.42
C ALA A 41 -26.37 -7.89 -13.99
N LYS A 42 -27.17 -8.21 -12.97
CA LYS A 42 -26.71 -8.17 -11.58
C LYS A 42 -25.62 -9.22 -11.37
N GLU A 43 -25.90 -10.44 -11.80
CA GLU A 43 -25.06 -11.63 -11.69
C GLU A 43 -23.71 -11.39 -12.38
N ALA A 44 -23.71 -10.73 -13.55
CA ALA A 44 -22.47 -10.40 -14.25
C ALA A 44 -21.57 -9.43 -13.45
N LYS A 45 -22.15 -8.51 -12.66
CA LYS A 45 -21.37 -7.60 -11.82
C LYS A 45 -20.78 -8.34 -10.63
N GLU A 46 -21.55 -9.24 -10.02
CA GLU A 46 -21.12 -10.08 -8.89
C GLU A 46 -20.00 -11.03 -9.32
N THR A 47 -20.15 -11.73 -10.45
CA THR A 47 -19.08 -12.59 -10.99
C THR A 47 -17.79 -11.80 -11.25
N VAL A 48 -17.87 -10.61 -11.86
CA VAL A 48 -16.66 -9.81 -12.08
C VAL A 48 -16.07 -9.24 -10.78
N GLN A 49 -16.91 -8.95 -9.78
CA GLN A 49 -16.46 -8.52 -8.44
C GLN A 49 -15.69 -9.65 -7.73
N GLU A 50 -16.15 -10.89 -7.84
CA GLU A 50 -15.44 -12.07 -7.35
C GLU A 50 -14.12 -12.24 -8.11
N CYS A 51 -14.16 -12.25 -9.45
CA CYS A 51 -12.97 -12.44 -10.29
C CYS A 51 -11.89 -11.37 -10.05
N VAL A 52 -12.26 -10.10 -9.85
CA VAL A 52 -11.25 -9.05 -9.60
C VAL A 52 -10.62 -9.18 -8.23
N SER A 53 -11.36 -9.68 -7.24
CA SER A 53 -10.85 -9.92 -5.89
C SER A 53 -9.88 -11.11 -5.88
N GLU A 54 -10.24 -12.17 -6.62
CA GLU A 54 -9.33 -13.29 -6.88
C GLU A 54 -8.10 -12.85 -7.67
N PHE A 55 -8.26 -12.01 -8.70
CA PHE A 55 -7.13 -11.50 -9.49
C PHE A 55 -6.13 -10.72 -8.63
N ILE A 56 -6.61 -9.87 -7.71
CA ILE A 56 -5.73 -9.16 -6.76
C ILE A 56 -4.96 -10.17 -5.91
N SER A 57 -5.66 -11.18 -5.39
CA SER A 57 -5.04 -12.22 -4.57
C SER A 57 -4.00 -13.01 -5.36
N PHE A 58 -4.33 -13.42 -6.58
CA PHE A 58 -3.46 -14.18 -7.47
C PHE A 58 -2.16 -13.46 -7.79
N ILE A 59 -2.23 -12.20 -8.25
CA ILE A 59 -1.03 -11.40 -8.55
C ILE A 59 -0.22 -11.14 -7.27
N THR A 60 -0.90 -10.85 -6.15
CA THR A 60 -0.22 -10.55 -4.89
C THR A 60 0.49 -11.78 -4.33
N SER A 61 -0.06 -12.97 -4.50
CA SER A 61 0.59 -14.23 -4.13
C SER A 61 1.87 -14.47 -4.92
N GLU A 62 1.84 -14.32 -6.24
CA GLU A 62 3.04 -14.49 -7.09
C GLU A 62 4.13 -13.45 -6.74
N ALA A 63 3.73 -12.20 -6.53
CA ALA A 63 4.66 -11.14 -6.11
C ALA A 63 5.22 -11.38 -4.69
N SER A 64 4.41 -11.92 -3.78
CA SER A 64 4.83 -12.32 -2.45
C SER A 64 5.90 -13.41 -2.52
N ASP A 65 5.70 -14.43 -3.35
CA ASP A 65 6.66 -15.53 -3.52
C ASP A 65 8.01 -15.00 -4.04
N ARG A 66 7.99 -14.09 -5.01
CA ARG A 66 9.22 -13.39 -5.48
C ARG A 66 9.91 -12.60 -4.38
N CYS A 67 9.14 -11.80 -3.62
CA CYS A 67 9.65 -11.01 -2.51
C CYS A 67 10.32 -11.88 -1.44
N GLN A 68 9.67 -12.99 -1.08
CA GLN A 68 10.18 -13.95 -0.09
C GLN A 68 11.43 -14.68 -0.59
N LEU A 69 11.48 -15.05 -1.87
CA LEU A 69 12.66 -15.65 -2.50
C LEU A 69 13.88 -14.71 -2.39
N GLU A 70 13.66 -13.39 -2.50
CA GLU A 70 14.68 -12.37 -2.29
C GLU A 70 14.94 -12.03 -0.81
N LYS A 71 14.37 -12.79 0.13
CA LYS A 71 14.50 -12.60 1.59
C LYS A 71 14.00 -11.23 2.07
N ARG A 72 13.05 -10.63 1.36
CA ARG A 72 12.39 -9.37 1.75
C ARG A 72 11.05 -9.67 2.42
N LYS A 73 10.65 -8.79 3.36
CA LYS A 73 9.35 -8.85 4.05
C LYS A 73 8.31 -7.89 3.46
N THR A 74 8.73 -7.02 2.55
CA THR A 74 7.89 -5.96 1.98
C THR A 74 7.89 -6.10 0.47
N ILE A 75 6.71 -6.36 -0.08
CA ILE A 75 6.45 -6.37 -1.52
C ILE A 75 6.61 -4.94 -2.03
N ASN A 76 7.34 -4.77 -3.12
CA ASN A 76 7.54 -3.49 -3.78
C ASN A 76 6.99 -3.51 -5.22
N GLY A 77 7.07 -2.37 -5.92
CA GLY A 77 6.54 -2.26 -7.29
C GLY A 77 7.25 -3.17 -8.31
N GLU A 78 8.52 -3.54 -8.09
CA GLU A 78 9.25 -4.44 -9.00
C GLU A 78 8.73 -5.88 -8.88
N ASP A 79 8.34 -6.32 -7.68
CA ASP A 79 7.73 -7.65 -7.46
C ASP A 79 6.42 -7.78 -8.26
N ILE A 80 5.59 -6.74 -8.25
CA ILE A 80 4.34 -6.71 -9.00
C ILE A 80 4.60 -6.73 -10.51
N LEU A 81 5.61 -5.98 -10.98
CA LEU A 81 5.99 -5.99 -12.39
C LEU A 81 6.48 -7.38 -12.83
N TRP A 82 7.28 -8.04 -12.00
CA TRP A 82 7.76 -9.39 -12.27
C TRP A 82 6.61 -10.42 -12.29
N ALA A 83 5.68 -10.35 -11.35
CA ALA A 83 4.52 -11.22 -11.29
C ALA A 83 3.65 -11.06 -12.55
N MET A 84 3.35 -9.83 -12.95
CA MET A 84 2.58 -9.56 -14.17
C MET A 84 3.25 -10.13 -15.43
N GLN A 85 4.57 -10.03 -15.55
CA GLN A 85 5.30 -10.63 -16.69
C GLN A 85 5.27 -12.16 -16.64
N SER A 86 5.56 -12.75 -15.48
CA SER A 86 5.67 -14.20 -15.32
C SER A 86 4.34 -14.92 -15.54
N LEU A 87 3.22 -14.25 -15.26
CA LEU A 87 1.87 -14.75 -15.44
C LEU A 87 1.28 -14.48 -16.84
N GLY A 88 2.03 -13.86 -17.76
CA GLY A 88 1.58 -13.61 -19.14
C GLY A 88 0.72 -12.36 -19.32
N PHE A 89 0.86 -11.36 -18.45
CA PHE A 89 0.19 -10.06 -18.52
C PHE A 89 1.14 -8.95 -19.00
N GLU A 90 2.00 -9.21 -19.97
CA GLU A 90 3.10 -8.33 -20.39
C GLU A 90 2.62 -6.93 -20.82
N ASN A 91 1.51 -6.87 -21.56
CA ASN A 91 0.92 -5.59 -21.98
C ASN A 91 0.54 -4.70 -20.78
N TYR A 92 0.10 -5.31 -19.67
CA TYR A 92 -0.19 -4.58 -18.43
C TYR A 92 1.08 -4.22 -17.67
N ALA A 93 2.09 -5.11 -17.67
CA ALA A 93 3.38 -4.84 -17.03
C ALA A 93 4.07 -3.60 -17.64
N GLU A 94 4.02 -3.44 -18.97
CA GLU A 94 4.57 -2.25 -19.64
C GLU A 94 3.88 -0.96 -19.19
N ALA A 95 2.55 -0.96 -19.15
CA ALA A 95 1.79 0.19 -18.65
C ALA A 95 2.10 0.50 -17.18
N LEU A 96 2.20 -0.53 -16.34
CA LEU A 96 2.55 -0.40 -14.93
C LEU A 96 3.97 0.15 -14.71
N LYS A 97 4.93 -0.22 -15.58
CA LYS A 97 6.30 0.29 -15.49
C LYS A 97 6.35 1.80 -15.69
N ILE A 98 5.60 2.32 -16.66
CA ILE A 98 5.45 3.75 -16.90
C ILE A 98 4.79 4.42 -15.70
N TYR A 99 3.72 3.82 -15.17
CA TYR A 99 3.03 4.35 -13.98
C TYR A 99 3.95 4.42 -12.76
N LEU A 100 4.70 3.35 -12.46
CA LEU A 100 5.63 3.29 -11.34
C LEU A 100 6.73 4.37 -11.44
N SER A 101 7.25 4.60 -12.65
CA SER A 101 8.22 5.67 -12.90
C SER A 101 7.64 7.04 -12.57
N LYS A 102 6.43 7.35 -13.06
CA LYS A 102 5.74 8.62 -12.79
C LYS A 102 5.41 8.79 -11.31
N TYR A 103 4.94 7.73 -10.65
CA TYR A 103 4.65 7.76 -9.22
C TYR A 103 5.89 8.14 -8.40
N ARG A 104 7.04 7.51 -8.68
CA ARG A 104 8.33 7.82 -8.02
C ARG A 104 8.75 9.27 -8.22
N GLU A 105 8.55 9.83 -9.42
CA GLU A 105 8.84 11.23 -9.73
C GLU A 105 7.94 12.19 -8.93
N THR A 106 6.63 11.98 -8.96
CA THR A 106 5.67 12.82 -8.23
C THR A 106 5.92 12.78 -6.72
N THR A 107 6.11 11.59 -6.14
CA THR A 107 6.39 11.47 -4.70
C THR A 107 7.72 12.12 -4.30
N LYS A 108 8.72 12.16 -5.20
CA LYS A 108 9.98 12.88 -4.95
C LYS A 108 9.74 14.40 -4.92
N ILE A 109 8.94 14.94 -5.85
CA ILE A 109 8.60 16.36 -5.90
C ILE A 109 7.82 16.78 -4.63
N GLU A 110 6.83 15.99 -4.22
CA GLU A 110 6.04 16.26 -3.01
C GLU A 110 6.92 16.30 -1.74
N ARG A 111 7.86 15.36 -1.62
CA ARG A 111 8.82 15.35 -0.50
C ARG A 111 9.73 16.57 -0.52
N GLN A 112 10.19 17.01 -1.68
CA GLN A 112 11.03 18.21 -1.82
C GLN A 112 10.25 19.50 -1.49
N ALA A 113 8.99 19.58 -1.91
CA ALA A 113 8.11 20.71 -1.59
C ALA A 113 7.82 20.81 -0.09
N ALA A 114 7.63 19.67 0.60
CA ALA A 114 7.47 19.65 2.06
C ALA A 114 8.72 20.17 2.78
N THR A 115 9.92 19.73 2.38
CA THR A 115 11.19 20.18 2.99
C THR A 115 11.54 21.66 2.72
N THR A 116 10.90 22.28 1.72
CA THR A 116 11.13 23.70 1.41
C THR A 116 10.24 24.61 2.26
N LYS A 117 9.00 24.18 2.55
CA LYS A 117 8.08 24.91 3.44
C LYS A 117 8.57 24.99 4.89
N ASP A 118 9.32 23.99 5.34
CA ASP A 118 9.91 24.00 6.69
C ASP A 118 11.08 25.00 6.83
N LYS A 119 11.66 25.48 5.72
CA LYS A 119 12.79 26.44 5.73
C LYS A 119 12.36 27.91 5.64
N GLU A 120 11.13 28.19 5.19
CA GLU A 120 10.60 29.55 5.10
C GLU A 120 10.08 30.10 6.45
N GLY A 121 10.04 29.27 7.50
CA GLY A 121 9.65 29.67 8.86
C GLY A 121 10.78 30.14 9.79
N GLU A 122 12.05 30.13 9.34
CA GLU A 122 13.21 30.48 10.19
C GLU A 122 13.86 31.84 9.87
N GLU A 123 13.37 32.62 8.89
CA GLU A 123 13.99 33.91 8.53
C GLU A 123 13.36 35.18 9.14
N GLU A 124 12.24 35.10 9.87
CA GLU A 124 11.70 36.24 10.63
C GLU A 124 11.87 36.05 12.15
N THR A 125 13.09 36.18 12.66
CA THR A 125 13.38 36.71 14.03
C THR A 125 14.89 36.73 14.27
N LYS A 126 15.62 37.60 13.56
CA LYS A 126 16.96 38.02 13.99
C LYS A 126 17.05 39.52 13.90
N ASN A 127 16.69 40.20 14.98
CA ASN A 127 17.28 41.46 15.45
C ASN A 127 16.67 41.82 16.81
N LEU A 128 17.38 41.46 17.89
CA LEU A 128 17.66 42.30 19.05
C LEU A 128 18.73 41.57 19.90
N ASP A 129 19.76 42.33 20.18
CA ASP A 129 21.06 41.96 20.72
C ASP A 129 21.06 41.79 22.25
N ASP A 130 22.09 41.06 22.70
CA ASP A 130 22.84 41.19 23.95
C ASP A 130 22.53 40.28 25.17
N GLY A 131 23.60 39.62 25.61
CA GLY A 131 23.88 39.34 27.03
C GLY A 131 23.58 37.94 27.59
N GLY A 132 24.54 37.01 27.53
CA GLY A 132 24.58 35.87 28.47
C GLY A 132 25.48 34.69 28.08
N ILE A 133 26.64 34.57 28.74
CA ILE A 133 27.66 33.51 28.54
C ILE A 133 27.41 32.32 29.50
N PHE A 134 27.45 31.06 29.01
CA PHE A 134 28.30 29.91 29.42
C PHE A 134 27.71 28.49 29.14
N HIS A 135 28.64 27.57 28.81
CA HIS A 135 28.58 26.21 28.24
C HIS A 135 27.89 25.09 29.07
N GLN A 136 27.48 23.98 28.39
CA GLN A 136 28.02 22.62 28.64
C GLN A 136 27.65 21.61 27.52
N GLN A 137 28.59 20.72 27.22
CA GLN A 137 28.52 19.51 26.38
C GLN A 137 27.43 18.47 26.79
N ASP A 138 27.16 17.58 25.82
CA ASP A 138 26.62 16.20 25.91
C ASP A 138 25.11 15.97 26.06
N VAL A 139 24.47 15.53 24.97
CA VAL A 139 23.44 14.46 24.93
C VAL A 139 23.22 13.97 23.48
N ASN A 140 24.19 13.24 22.91
CA ASN A 140 23.97 12.51 21.65
C ASN A 140 24.55 11.08 21.70
N ALA A 141 24.02 10.24 22.59
CA ALA A 141 24.38 8.83 22.69
C ALA A 141 23.19 7.90 23.04
N GLY A 142 21.94 8.34 22.85
CA GLY A 142 20.77 7.67 23.44
C GLY A 142 19.90 6.78 22.55
N TYR A 143 19.93 6.92 21.22
CA TYR A 143 18.86 6.32 20.38
C TYR A 143 19.28 5.21 19.40
N TYR A 144 20.52 4.73 19.48
CA TYR A 144 21.02 3.62 18.65
C TYR A 144 20.96 2.23 19.32
N HIS A 145 20.25 2.08 20.45
CA HIS A 145 20.33 0.83 21.23
C HIS A 145 18.98 0.23 21.66
N GLN A 146 17.92 0.38 20.87
CA GLN A 146 16.64 -0.28 21.17
C GLN A 146 15.97 -0.87 19.93
N GLN A 147 16.56 -1.95 19.40
CA GLN A 147 15.80 -3.10 18.85
C GLN A 147 16.63 -4.30 18.35
N ASN A 148 17.94 -4.40 18.63
CA ASN A 148 18.75 -5.56 18.18
C ASN A 148 19.49 -6.28 19.33
N GLY A 149 18.83 -6.53 20.48
CA GLY A 149 19.51 -7.05 21.67
C GLY A 149 18.89 -8.24 22.39
N GLU A 150 17.66 -8.66 22.08
CA GLU A 150 17.08 -9.84 22.73
C GLU A 150 17.22 -11.04 21.81
N TYR A 151 18.31 -11.78 22.02
CA TYR A 151 18.48 -13.24 21.92
C TYR A 151 19.95 -13.52 21.66
N SER A 152 20.76 -13.49 22.72
CA SER A 152 21.80 -14.50 22.93
C SER A 152 22.50 -14.31 24.27
N ASN A 153 22.21 -15.25 25.16
CA ASN A 153 23.20 -16.05 25.87
C ASN A 153 23.73 -15.66 27.28
N ILE A 154 23.21 -16.46 28.23
CA ILE A 154 23.81 -17.23 29.35
C ILE A 154 24.42 -16.52 30.57
N HIS A 155 23.90 -16.84 31.77
CA HIS A 155 24.48 -17.84 32.69
C HIS A 155 23.38 -18.54 33.48
#